data_AF-A0A511X5B7-F1
#
_entry.id   AF-A0A511X5B7-F1
#
_cell.length_a   1.000
_cell.length_b   1.000
_cell.length_c   1.000
_cell.angle_alpha   90.00
_cell.angle_beta   90.00
_cell.angle_gamma   90.00
#
_symmetry.space_group_name_H-M   'P 1'
#
loop_
_entity.id
_entity.type
_entity.pdbx_description
1 polymer ?
#
loop_
_entity_poly.entity_id
_entity_poly.type
_entity_poly.pdbx_seq_one_letter_code
_entity_poly.pdbx_strand_id
1 'polypeptide(L)'
;MIRRAHEYIRTILRREHWWAEAWSGIALIAFGMASMLQTREALHATPSTHNFFILLPNGLWQSLLVLSGSYQLAVLVAGFRNWRVWRGSAAANAAFWSLWIAFSQVIYAFGYNPIVTFVFAWVGINLYALSRAIGGLR
;
A
#
# COMPACT_ATOMS: atom_id res chain seq x y z
N MET A 1 -22.80 10.25 30.48
CA MET A 1 -22.89 10.19 28.99
C MET A 1 -21.75 10.91 28.27
N ILE A 2 -21.33 12.10 28.72
CA ILE A 2 -20.32 12.95 28.05
C ILE A 2 -18.95 12.26 27.84
N ARG A 3 -18.48 11.45 28.81
CA ARG A 3 -17.17 10.76 28.72
C ARG A 3 -17.13 9.68 27.63
N ARG A 4 -18.20 8.89 27.49
CA ARG A 4 -18.31 7.86 26.44
C ARG A 4 -18.39 8.49 25.03
N ALA A 5 -19.08 9.62 24.90
CA ALA A 5 -19.15 10.36 23.63
C ALA A 5 -17.77 10.90 23.22
N HIS A 6 -16.99 11.44 24.16
CA HIS A 6 -15.61 11.88 23.89
C HIS A 6 -14.68 10.72 23.51
N GLU A 7 -14.79 9.58 24.17
CA GLU A 7 -14.02 8.37 23.83
C GLU A 7 -14.41 7.82 22.45
N TYR A 8 -15.69 7.88 22.09
CA TYR A 8 -16.18 7.49 20.78
C TYR A 8 -15.65 8.40 19.67
N ILE A 9 -15.73 9.73 19.85
CA ILE A 9 -15.20 10.71 18.89
C ILE A 9 -13.68 10.55 18.72
N ARG A 10 -12.92 10.34 19.81
CA ARG A 10 -11.48 10.05 19.70
C ARG A 10 -11.20 8.78 18.93
N THR A 11 -12.03 7.74 19.08
CA THR A 11 -11.87 6.50 18.34
C THR A 11 -12.12 6.72 16.84
N ILE A 12 -13.14 7.49 16.48
CA ILE A 12 -13.43 7.84 15.08
C ILE A 12 -12.28 8.62 14.45
N LEU A 13 -11.83 9.71 15.09
CA LEU A 13 -10.70 10.52 14.60
C LEU A 13 -9.39 9.72 14.48
N ARG A 14 -9.21 8.70 15.33
CA ARG A 14 -8.06 7.78 15.23
C ARG A 14 -8.18 6.76 14.10
N ARG A 15 -9.38 6.53 13.58
CA ARG A 15 -9.68 5.52 12.56
C ARG A 15 -10.09 6.09 11.21
N GLU A 16 -10.24 7.41 11.10
CA GLU A 16 -10.70 8.11 9.88
C GLU A 16 -9.83 7.88 8.63
N HIS A 17 -8.59 7.42 8.78
CA HIS A 17 -7.64 7.16 7.70
C HIS A 17 -7.48 5.66 7.43
N TRP A 18 -8.07 4.80 8.26
CA TRP A 18 -7.95 3.34 8.13
C TRP A 18 -8.62 2.83 6.87
N TRP A 19 -9.70 3.48 6.42
CA TRP A 19 -10.34 3.12 5.16
C TRP A 19 -9.39 3.36 3.99
N ALA A 20 -8.65 4.47 3.99
CA ALA A 20 -7.71 4.81 2.95
C ALA A 20 -6.50 3.85 2.94
N GLU A 21 -5.98 3.50 4.12
CA GLU A 21 -4.95 2.45 4.24
C GLU A 21 -5.47 1.08 3.76
N ALA A 22 -6.73 0.74 4.05
CA ALA A 22 -7.32 -0.51 3.60
C ALA A 22 -7.42 -0.56 2.06
N TRP A 23 -7.85 0.53 1.42
CA TRP A 23 -7.90 0.62 -0.04
C TRP A 23 -6.51 0.54 -0.67
N SER A 24 -5.50 1.16 -0.06
CA SER A 24 -4.09 0.96 -0.48
C SER A 24 -3.70 -0.52 -0.43
N GLY A 25 -4.00 -1.21 0.67
CA GLY A 25 -3.73 -2.65 0.80
C GLY A 25 -4.44 -3.50 -0.24
N ILE A 26 -5.72 -3.22 -0.50
CA ILE A 26 -6.51 -3.89 -1.54
C ILE A 26 -5.92 -3.63 -2.93
N ALA A 27 -5.50 -2.39 -3.23
CA ALA A 27 -4.88 -2.05 -4.50
C ALA A 27 -3.57 -2.82 -4.73
N LEU A 28 -2.74 -2.98 -3.70
CA LEU A 28 -1.51 -3.78 -3.77
C LEU A 28 -1.80 -5.26 -4.05
N ILE A 29 -2.80 -5.84 -3.37
CA ILE A 29 -3.23 -7.22 -3.62
C ILE A 29 -3.76 -7.38 -5.05
N ALA A 30 -4.65 -6.48 -5.47
CA ALA A 30 -5.26 -6.54 -6.79
C ALA A 30 -4.21 -6.41 -7.90
N PHE A 31 -3.26 -5.48 -7.76
CA PHE A 31 -2.18 -5.31 -8.73
C PHE A 31 -1.26 -6.53 -8.77
N GLY A 32 -0.87 -7.06 -7.59
CA GLY A 32 -0.07 -8.28 -7.49
C GLY A 32 -0.76 -9.48 -8.16
N MET A 33 -2.03 -9.74 -7.80
CA MET A 33 -2.81 -10.84 -8.38
C MET A 33 -3.04 -10.69 -9.88
N ALA A 34 -3.42 -9.49 -10.35
CA ALA A 34 -3.62 -9.23 -11.77
C ALA A 34 -2.33 -9.43 -12.57
N SER A 35 -1.18 -9.04 -12.02
CA SER A 35 0.12 -9.24 -12.65
C SER A 35 0.54 -10.72 -12.70
N MET A 36 0.07 -11.57 -11.77
CA MET A 36 0.31 -13.01 -11.82
C MET A 36 -0.55 -13.74 -12.86
N LEU A 37 -1.77 -13.23 -13.11
CA LEU A 37 -2.73 -13.83 -14.04
C LEU A 37 -2.42 -13.51 -15.51
N GLN A 38 -1.57 -12.53 -15.79
CA GLN A 38 -1.14 -12.24 -17.16
C GLN A 38 -0.21 -13.34 -17.66
N THR A 39 -0.45 -13.80 -18.90
CA THR A 39 0.47 -14.70 -19.60
C THR A 39 1.82 -14.02 -19.83
N ARG A 40 2.91 -14.80 -19.88
CA ARG A 40 4.26 -14.27 -20.14
C ARG A 40 4.28 -13.35 -21.36
N GLU A 41 3.56 -13.64 -22.42
CA GLU A 41 3.53 -12.79 -23.62
C GLU A 41 2.83 -11.44 -23.41
N ALA A 42 1.74 -11.36 -22.62
CA ALA A 42 1.05 -10.11 -22.30
C ALA A 42 1.84 -9.23 -21.31
N LEU A 43 2.57 -9.88 -20.40
CA LEU A 43 3.51 -9.26 -19.47
C LEU A 43 4.74 -8.67 -20.16
N HIS A 44 5.12 -9.17 -21.34
CA HIS A 44 6.22 -8.60 -22.13
C HIS A 44 5.74 -7.46 -23.05
N ALA A 45 4.43 -7.33 -23.28
CA ALA A 45 3.83 -6.36 -24.19
C ALA A 45 3.60 -4.97 -23.57
N THR A 46 3.71 -4.84 -22.25
CA THR A 46 3.72 -3.53 -21.59
C THR A 46 5.17 -3.13 -21.27
N PRO A 47 5.67 -1.98 -21.76
CA PRO A 47 7.08 -1.60 -21.54
C PRO A 47 7.40 -1.38 -20.05
N SER A 48 6.38 -1.11 -19.22
CA SER A 48 6.50 -1.03 -17.76
C SER A 48 6.83 -2.37 -17.09
N THR A 49 6.34 -3.49 -17.60
CA THR A 49 6.58 -4.83 -17.07
C THR A 49 7.84 -5.48 -17.63
N HIS A 50 8.26 -5.12 -18.86
CA HIS A 50 9.49 -5.64 -19.48
C HIS A 50 10.77 -5.32 -18.68
N ASN A 51 10.86 -4.12 -18.09
CA ASN A 51 12.01 -3.71 -17.26
C ASN A 51 11.84 -4.02 -15.77
N PHE A 52 10.62 -4.37 -15.32
CA PHE A 52 10.37 -4.99 -14.00
C PHE A 52 11.14 -6.33 -13.88
N PHE A 53 11.41 -7.01 -14.99
CA PHE A 53 12.13 -8.29 -15.05
C PHE A 53 13.64 -8.21 -14.81
N ILE A 54 14.25 -7.01 -14.83
CA ILE A 54 15.71 -6.88 -14.72
C ILE A 54 16.19 -7.00 -13.26
N LEU A 55 15.36 -6.63 -12.28
CA LEU A 55 15.78 -6.48 -10.87
C LEU A 55 15.32 -7.61 -9.94
N LEU A 56 14.21 -8.30 -10.24
CA LEU A 56 13.71 -9.42 -9.44
C LEU A 56 13.02 -10.48 -10.32
N PRO A 57 13.23 -11.78 -10.07
CA PRO A 57 12.60 -12.84 -10.85
C PRO A 57 11.07 -12.71 -10.88
N ASN A 58 10.49 -13.09 -12.02
CA ASN A 58 9.04 -13.22 -12.18
C ASN A 58 8.44 -14.11 -11.08
N GLY A 59 7.30 -13.71 -10.51
CA GLY A 59 6.65 -14.37 -9.37
C GLY A 59 6.96 -13.75 -8.01
N LEU A 60 8.20 -13.30 -7.78
CA LEU A 60 8.64 -12.93 -6.43
C LEU A 60 8.12 -11.54 -6.02
N TRP A 61 8.32 -10.51 -6.85
CA TRP A 61 7.81 -9.17 -6.56
C TRP A 61 6.27 -9.12 -6.54
N GLN A 62 5.62 -9.90 -7.40
CA GLN A 62 4.16 -10.00 -7.47
C GLN A 62 3.61 -10.58 -6.16
N SER A 63 4.27 -11.63 -5.66
CA SER A 63 3.96 -12.23 -4.36
C SER A 63 4.22 -11.25 -3.22
N LEU A 64 5.30 -10.47 -3.28
CA LEU A 64 5.60 -9.45 -2.28
C LEU A 64 4.54 -8.34 -2.24
N LEU A 65 3.97 -7.94 -3.37
CA LEU A 65 2.84 -7.00 -3.41
C LEU A 65 1.60 -7.57 -2.73
N VAL A 66 1.23 -8.81 -3.06
CA VAL A 66 0.09 -9.51 -2.44
C VAL A 66 0.30 -9.65 -0.93
N LEU A 67 1.50 -10.08 -0.51
CA LEU A 67 1.85 -10.21 0.90
C LEU A 67 1.87 -8.86 1.62
N SER A 68 2.38 -7.81 0.99
CA SER A 68 2.41 -6.46 1.56
C SER A 68 1.00 -5.92 1.81
N GLY A 69 0.11 -6.01 0.83
CA GLY A 69 -1.27 -5.58 0.99
C GLY A 69 -2.03 -6.44 1.99
N SER A 70 -1.80 -7.76 1.99
CA SER A 70 -2.39 -8.69 2.97
C SER A 70 -1.92 -8.39 4.39
N TYR A 71 -0.63 -8.10 4.55
CA TYR A 71 -0.05 -7.68 5.82
C TYR A 71 -0.66 -6.37 6.31
N GLN A 72 -0.84 -5.38 5.43
CA GLN A 72 -1.50 -4.12 5.78
C GLN A 72 -2.93 -4.33 6.27
N LEU A 73 -3.73 -5.15 5.58
CA LEU A 73 -5.09 -5.47 6.01
C LEU A 73 -5.13 -6.27 7.31
N ALA A 74 -4.26 -7.28 7.44
CA ALA A 74 -4.15 -8.10 8.65
C ALA A 74 -3.77 -7.26 9.86
N VAL A 75 -2.85 -6.31 9.68
CA VAL A 75 -2.57 -5.31 10.70
C VAL A 75 -3.86 -4.54 10.95
N LEU A 76 -4.44 -3.77 10.01
CA LEU A 76 -5.65 -2.95 10.26
C LEU A 76 -6.80 -3.65 11.05
N VAL A 77 -6.96 -4.96 10.93
CA VAL A 77 -7.98 -5.75 11.66
C VAL A 77 -7.52 -6.22 13.06
N ALA A 78 -6.23 -6.47 13.29
CA ALA A 78 -5.76 -7.19 14.47
C ALA A 78 -5.46 -6.32 15.70
N GLY A 79 -5.91 -6.71 16.90
CA GLY A 79 -5.68 -5.97 18.15
C GLY A 79 -4.34 -6.25 18.85
N PHE A 80 -3.19 -6.12 18.18
CA PHE A 80 -1.90 -6.51 18.77
C PHE A 80 -1.39 -5.57 19.89
N ARG A 81 -0.67 -6.12 20.88
CA ARG A 81 -0.05 -5.36 22.00
C ARG A 81 0.92 -4.27 21.52
N ASN A 82 1.69 -4.53 20.46
CA ASN A 82 2.61 -3.58 19.83
C ASN A 82 2.04 -2.98 18.53
N TRP A 83 0.72 -2.76 18.50
CA TRP A 83 -0.04 -2.28 17.34
C TRP A 83 0.67 -1.21 16.50
N ARG A 84 1.24 -0.20 17.17
CA ARG A 84 1.90 0.94 16.52
C ARG A 84 3.09 0.52 15.67
N VAL A 85 3.88 -0.43 16.15
CA VAL A 85 5.08 -0.90 15.44
C VAL A 85 4.67 -1.67 14.20
N TRP A 86 3.72 -2.59 14.33
CA TRP A 86 3.19 -3.38 13.21
C TRP A 86 2.51 -2.51 12.17
N ARG A 87 1.77 -1.48 12.61
CA ARG A 87 1.14 -0.53 11.70
C ARG A 87 2.15 0.38 11.01
N GLY A 88 3.15 0.86 11.74
CA GLY A 88 4.24 1.63 11.15
C GLY A 88 4.96 0.84 10.07
N SER A 89 5.33 -0.42 10.34
CA SER A 89 6.00 -1.25 9.33
C SER A 89 5.08 -1.61 8.17
N ALA A 90 3.78 -1.86 8.40
CA ALA A 90 2.81 -2.09 7.33
C ALA A 90 2.66 -0.87 6.41
N ALA A 91 2.52 0.31 7.01
CA ALA A 91 2.42 1.57 6.27
C ALA A 91 3.72 1.87 5.50
N ALA A 92 4.90 1.67 6.11
CA ALA A 92 6.18 1.85 5.43
C ALA A 92 6.33 0.89 4.23
N ASN A 93 5.95 -0.38 4.40
CA ASN A 93 6.02 -1.38 3.32
C ASN A 93 5.04 -1.03 2.18
N ALA A 94 3.81 -0.65 2.51
CA ALA A 94 2.82 -0.23 1.52
C ALA A 94 3.24 1.05 0.76
N ALA A 95 3.82 2.02 1.46
CA ALA A 95 4.39 3.23 0.85
C ALA A 95 5.53 2.88 -0.11
N PHE A 96 6.45 1.99 0.30
CA PHE A 96 7.56 1.53 -0.53
C PHE A 96 7.06 0.91 -1.83
N TRP A 97 6.14 -0.05 -1.75
CA TRP A 97 5.63 -0.74 -2.95
C TRP A 97 4.80 0.16 -3.85
N SER A 98 4.00 1.07 -3.28
CA SER A 98 3.26 2.06 -4.06
C SER A 98 4.24 2.99 -4.79
N LEU A 99 5.25 3.50 -4.09
CA LEU A 99 6.27 4.36 -4.68
C LEU A 99 7.06 3.64 -5.78
N TRP A 100 7.40 2.37 -5.55
CA TRP A 100 8.03 1.51 -6.53
C TRP A 100 7.18 1.37 -7.81
N ILE A 101 5.87 1.11 -7.66
CA ILE A 101 4.94 1.03 -8.79
C ILE A 101 4.90 2.37 -9.53
N ALA A 102 4.78 3.50 -8.82
CA ALA A 102 4.75 4.83 -9.42
C ALA A 102 6.02 5.14 -10.23
N PHE A 103 7.20 4.93 -9.64
CA PHE A 103 8.48 5.12 -10.35
C PHE A 103 8.60 4.22 -11.57
N SER A 104 8.21 2.95 -11.44
CA SER A 104 8.27 2.02 -12.56
C SER A 104 7.36 2.46 -13.70
N GLN A 105 6.17 2.99 -13.41
CA GLN A 105 5.29 3.53 -14.45
C GLN A 105 5.88 4.79 -15.11
N VAL A 106 6.49 5.71 -14.35
CA VAL A 106 7.09 6.93 -14.90
C VAL A 106 8.29 6.63 -15.81
N ILE A 107 9.20 5.76 -15.37
CA ILE A 107 10.44 5.46 -16.08
C ILE A 107 10.15 4.64 -17.35
N TYR A 108 9.19 3.72 -17.29
CA TYR A 108 9.04 2.69 -18.31
C TYR A 108 7.75 2.76 -19.14
N ALA A 109 6.77 3.61 -18.79
CA ALA A 109 5.59 3.84 -19.64
C ALA A 109 5.71 5.04 -20.59
N PHE A 110 6.91 5.66 -20.71
CA PHE A 110 7.19 6.81 -21.59
C PHE A 110 6.19 7.98 -21.45
N GLY A 111 5.67 8.24 -20.24
CA GLY A 111 4.79 9.37 -19.99
C GLY A 111 4.05 9.33 -18.66
N TYR A 112 3.53 10.49 -18.24
CA TYR A 112 2.69 10.59 -17.04
C TYR A 112 1.31 9.98 -17.31
N ASN A 113 1.04 8.83 -16.71
CA ASN A 113 -0.27 8.20 -16.71
C ASN A 113 -1.08 8.66 -15.47
N PRO A 114 -2.38 8.97 -15.57
CA PRO A 114 -3.22 9.31 -14.41
C PRO A 114 -3.15 8.30 -13.26
N ILE A 115 -2.88 7.02 -13.56
CA ILE A 115 -2.65 5.97 -12.56
C ILE A 115 -1.48 6.33 -11.62
N VAL A 116 -0.43 6.98 -12.13
CA VAL A 116 0.72 7.45 -11.33
C VAL A 116 0.27 8.41 -10.23
N THR A 117 -0.67 9.33 -10.53
CA THR A 117 -1.23 10.26 -9.56
C THR A 117 -1.96 9.54 -8.43
N PHE A 118 -2.77 8.54 -8.78
CA PHE A 118 -3.48 7.71 -7.80
C PHE A 118 -2.50 6.92 -6.92
N VAL A 119 -1.44 6.38 -7.50
CA VAL A 119 -0.41 5.65 -6.75
C VAL A 119 0.37 6.57 -5.80
N PHE A 120 0.72 7.79 -6.23
CA PHE A 120 1.33 8.78 -5.33
C PHE A 120 0.40 9.22 -4.20
N ALA A 121 -0.92 9.31 -4.44
CA ALA A 121 -1.88 9.55 -3.37
C ALA A 121 -1.83 8.43 -2.30
N TRP A 122 -1.74 7.17 -2.72
CA TRP A 122 -1.56 6.04 -1.81
C TRP A 122 -0.23 6.10 -1.04
N VAL A 123 0.86 6.55 -1.67
CA VAL A 123 2.13 6.82 -0.96
C VAL A 123 1.91 7.84 0.16
N GLY A 124 1.24 8.96 -0.14
CA GLY A 124 0.94 9.99 0.86
C GLY A 124 0.12 9.49 2.04
N ILE A 125 -0.92 8.68 1.77
CA ILE A 125 -1.78 8.06 2.80
C ILE A 125 -0.96 7.15 3.73
N ASN A 126 -0.09 6.33 3.16
CA ASN A 126 0.75 5.42 3.93
C ASN A 126 1.85 6.16 4.72
N LEU A 127 2.45 7.20 4.15
CA LEU A 127 3.41 8.05 4.87
C LEU A 127 2.75 8.84 6.01
N TYR A 128 1.49 9.27 5.81
CA TYR A 128 0.69 9.87 6.88
C TYR A 128 0.42 8.86 8.02
N ALA A 129 0.03 7.63 7.67
CA ALA A 129 -0.16 6.56 8.65
C ALA A 129 1.13 6.21 9.40
N LEU A 130 2.27 6.18 8.70
CA LEU A 130 3.60 5.98 9.28
C LEU A 130 3.96 7.10 10.25
N SER A 131 3.75 8.36 9.86
CA SER A 131 3.97 9.53 10.71
C SER A 131 3.12 9.47 11.98
N ARG A 132 1.85 9.05 11.89
CA ARG A 132 0.97 8.84 13.05
C ARG A 132 1.44 7.70 13.95
N ALA A 133 1.96 6.62 13.36
CA ALA A 133 2.49 5.49 14.11
C ALA A 133 3.76 5.85 14.89
N ILE A 134 4.68 6.62 14.28
CA ILE A 134 5.95 7.06 14.88
C ILE A 134 5.75 8.24 15.84
N GLY A 135 5.13 9.32 15.38
CA GLY A 135 4.96 10.57 16.12
C GLY A 135 3.94 10.47 17.27
N GLY A 136 3.21 9.35 17.37
CA GLY A 136 2.27 9.12 18.46
C GLY A 136 1.11 10.12 18.53
N LEU A 137 0.86 10.88 17.45
CA LEU A 137 -0.19 11.89 17.34
C LEU A 137 -1.54 11.28 17.76
N ARG A 138 -1.96 11.70 18.97
CA ARG A 138 -3.08 11.16 19.74
C ARG A 138 -4.44 11.42 19.13
#